data_AF-A0A5M6IQS0-F1
#
_entry.id   AF-A0A5M6IQS0-F1
#
_cell.length_a   1.000
_cell.length_b   1.000
_cell.length_c   1.000
_cell.angle_alpha   90.00
_cell.angle_beta   90.00
_cell.angle_gamma   90.00
#
_symmetry.space_group_name_H-M   'P 1'
#
loop_
_entity.id
_entity.type
_entity.pdbx_description
1 polymer ?
#
loop_
_entity_poly.entity_id
_entity_poly.type
_entity_poly.pdbx_seq_one_letter_code
_entity_poly.pdbx_strand_id
1 'polypeptide(L)'
;MNIISNATPSLPITQPDRPSLRTWLSRTARRGWHRLLHMAEVIRTRRMLAAMDARMLADIGLSPGDARIEASRWAWDIHPSPRHAGDRDLDP
;
A
#
# COMPACT_ATOMS: atom_id res chain seq x y z
N MET A 1 13.95 -15.44 -76.18
CA MET A 1 13.19 -14.23 -75.83
C MET A 1 11.78 -14.65 -75.44
N ASN A 2 11.50 -14.85 -74.15
CA ASN A 2 10.33 -14.34 -73.44
C ASN A 2 10.32 -14.91 -72.01
N ILE A 3 10.49 -14.00 -71.08
CA ILE A 3 10.45 -14.19 -69.64
C ILE A 3 8.97 -14.07 -69.26
N ILE A 4 8.38 -15.12 -68.67
CA ILE A 4 7.08 -14.99 -67.99
C ILE A 4 7.38 -14.97 -66.49
N SER A 5 7.32 -13.76 -65.95
CA SER A 5 7.44 -13.47 -64.52
C SER A 5 6.20 -14.00 -63.80
N ASN A 6 6.37 -15.02 -62.98
CA ASN A 6 5.32 -15.49 -62.08
C ASN A 6 5.33 -14.56 -60.85
N ALA A 7 4.59 -13.44 -60.93
CA ALA A 7 4.36 -12.58 -59.79
C ALA A 7 3.43 -13.30 -58.80
N THR A 8 4.01 -13.93 -57.78
CA THR A 8 3.27 -14.36 -56.59
C THR A 8 2.74 -13.13 -55.88
N PRO A 9 1.42 -12.96 -55.67
CA PRO A 9 0.93 -11.88 -54.82
C PRO A 9 1.29 -12.22 -53.37
N SER A 10 2.34 -11.59 -52.84
CA SER A 10 2.63 -11.59 -51.42
C SER A 10 1.49 -10.86 -50.71
N LEU A 11 0.69 -11.60 -49.94
CA LEU A 11 -0.32 -11.02 -49.05
C LEU A 11 0.35 -9.97 -48.14
N PRO A 12 -0.28 -8.82 -47.88
CA PRO A 12 0.21 -7.94 -46.83
C PRO A 12 0.12 -8.73 -45.52
N ILE A 13 1.28 -9.02 -44.92
CA ILE A 13 1.32 -9.53 -43.56
C ILE A 13 0.82 -8.37 -42.70
N THR A 14 -0.49 -8.33 -42.44
CA THR A 14 -1.07 -7.50 -41.39
C THR A 14 -0.51 -8.04 -40.08
N GLN A 15 0.60 -7.46 -39.65
CA GLN A 15 1.16 -7.71 -38.34
C GLN A 15 0.16 -7.16 -37.32
N PRO A 16 -0.46 -8.00 -36.47
CA PRO A 16 -1.29 -7.47 -35.42
C PRO A 16 -0.38 -6.69 -34.47
N ASP A 17 -0.66 -5.39 -34.29
CA ASP A 17 -0.08 -4.58 -33.23
C ASP A 17 -0.35 -5.28 -31.90
N ARG A 18 0.65 -6.02 -31.39
CA ARG A 18 0.58 -6.61 -30.06
C ARG A 18 0.84 -5.47 -29.08
N PRO A 19 -0.15 -5.03 -28.27
CA PRO A 19 0.15 -4.07 -27.22
C PRO A 19 1.14 -4.74 -26.27
N SER A 20 2.38 -4.23 -26.23
CA SER A 20 3.39 -4.76 -25.34
C SER A 20 2.87 -4.68 -23.90
N LEU A 21 2.92 -5.80 -23.17
CA LEU A 21 2.55 -5.92 -21.73
C LEU A 21 3.19 -4.82 -20.84
N ARG A 22 4.24 -4.20 -21.36
CA ARG A 22 5.06 -3.16 -20.74
C ARG A 22 4.30 -1.84 -20.48
N THR A 23 3.26 -1.51 -21.25
CA THR A 23 2.52 -0.24 -21.05
C THR A 23 1.38 -0.34 -20.04
N TRP A 24 0.90 -1.55 -19.73
CA TRP A 24 -0.21 -1.75 -18.79
C TRP A 24 0.24 -1.78 -17.31
N LEU A 25 1.48 -2.21 -17.04
CA LEU A 25 2.00 -2.41 -15.68
C LEU A 25 2.36 -1.12 -14.92
N SER A 26 2.51 0.03 -15.59
CA SER A 26 3.25 1.18 -15.04
C SER A 26 2.42 2.19 -14.22
N ARG A 27 1.09 2.11 -14.23
CA ARG A 27 0.24 3.05 -13.46
C ARG A 27 -0.31 2.47 -12.15
N THR A 28 -0.63 1.18 -12.13
CA THR A 28 -1.10 0.47 -10.92
C THR A 28 0.03 0.16 -9.96
N ALA A 29 1.23 -0.15 -10.47
CA ALA A 29 2.41 -0.41 -9.66
C ALA A 29 2.76 0.76 -8.73
N ARG A 30 2.66 2.00 -9.21
CA ARG A 30 2.94 3.19 -8.40
C ARG A 30 1.96 3.35 -7.24
N ARG A 31 0.66 3.14 -7.49
CA ARG A 31 -0.38 3.21 -6.44
C ARG A 31 -0.23 2.08 -5.41
N GLY A 32 0.11 0.87 -5.88
CA GLY A 32 0.43 -0.26 -5.00
C GLY A 32 1.65 0.02 -4.12
N TRP A 33 2.71 0.59 -4.71
CA TRP A 33 3.93 0.94 -3.99
C TRP A 33 3.69 1.97 -2.88
N HIS A 34 2.93 3.03 -3.13
CA HIS A 34 2.58 4.00 -2.10
C HIS A 34 1.79 3.37 -0.95
N ARG A 35 0.88 2.43 -1.22
CA ARG A 35 0.16 1.69 -0.17
C ARG A 35 1.10 0.85 0.69
N LEU A 36 2.07 0.17 0.08
CA LEU A 36 3.06 -0.63 0.81
C LEU A 36 3.95 0.25 1.71
N LEU A 37 4.42 1.40 1.21
CA LEU A 37 5.18 2.35 2.02
C LEU A 37 4.36 2.89 3.19
N HIS A 38 3.09 3.20 2.95
CA HIS A 38 2.19 3.65 4.01
C HIS A 38 1.97 2.57 5.08
N MET A 39 1.77 1.30 4.67
CA MET A 39 1.65 0.18 5.61
C MET A 39 2.92 -0.03 6.42
N ALA A 40 4.10 0.12 5.80
CA ALA A 40 5.38 0.00 6.50
C ALA A 40 5.53 1.09 7.58
N GLU A 41 5.13 2.32 7.28
CA GLU A 41 5.15 3.42 8.24
C GLU A 41 4.17 3.18 9.40
N VAL A 42 2.95 2.72 9.12
CA VAL A 42 1.97 2.36 10.17
C VAL A 42 2.54 1.30 11.12
N ILE A 43 3.18 0.25 10.59
CA ILE A 43 3.82 -0.79 11.42
C ILE A 43 4.94 -0.20 12.27
N ARG A 44 5.77 0.68 11.69
CA ARG A 44 6.88 1.32 12.40
C ARG A 44 6.38 2.13 13.58
N THR A 45 5.40 2.99 13.37
CA THR A 45 4.82 3.85 14.41
C THR A 45 4.18 3.03 15.53
N ARG A 46 3.48 1.95 15.19
CA ARG A 46 2.90 1.02 16.17
C ARG A 46 3.93 0.32 17.03
N ARG A 47 5.05 -0.12 16.44
CA ARG A 47 6.16 -0.70 17.20
C ARG A 47 6.84 0.32 18.10
N MET A 48 6.93 1.58 17.65
CA MET A 48 7.46 2.67 18.47
C MET A 48 6.57 2.93 19.68
N LEU A 49 5.24 3.01 19.50
CA LEU A 49 4.27 3.12 20.59
C LEU A 49 4.38 1.98 21.60
N ALA A 50 4.54 0.73 21.12
CA ALA A 50 4.73 -0.42 21.99
C ALA A 50 6.04 -0.39 22.80
N ALA A 51 7.06 0.30 22.28
CA ALA A 51 8.38 0.41 22.90
C ALA A 51 8.50 1.65 23.81
N MET A 52 7.53 2.57 23.81
CA MET A 52 7.53 3.74 24.68
C MET A 52 7.27 3.37 26.14
N ASP A 53 7.97 4.05 27.04
CA ASP A 53 7.75 3.93 28.47
C ASP A 53 6.43 4.62 28.89
N ALA A 54 5.84 4.19 30.00
CA ALA A 54 4.57 4.68 30.52
C ALA A 54 4.55 6.20 30.73
N ARG A 55 5.69 6.80 31.10
CA ARG A 55 5.82 8.26 31.24
C ARG A 55 5.76 8.99 29.90
N MET A 56 6.38 8.44 28.86
CA MET A 56 6.32 9.01 27.51
C MET A 56 4.92 8.88 26.92
N LEU A 57 4.27 7.73 27.14
CA LEU A 57 2.87 7.52 26.76
C LEU A 57 1.95 8.50 27.49
N ALA A 58 2.16 8.74 28.79
CA ALA A 58 1.37 9.70 29.56
C ALA A 58 1.54 11.14 29.08
N ASP A 59 2.72 11.55 28.63
CA ASP A 59 2.99 12.88 28.07
C ASP A 59 2.16 13.17 26.81
N ILE A 60 1.92 12.14 25.99
CA ILE A 60 1.05 12.22 24.81
C ILE A 60 -0.41 11.83 25.10
N GLY A 61 -0.76 11.64 26.38
CA GLY A 61 -2.11 11.33 26.84
C GLY A 61 -2.60 9.92 26.50
N LEU A 62 -1.70 8.94 26.42
CA LEU A 62 -2.00 7.55 26.09
C LEU A 62 -1.71 6.62 27.28
N SER A 63 -2.56 5.64 27.54
CA SER A 63 -2.26 4.60 28.53
C SER A 63 -1.38 3.49 27.93
N PRO A 64 -0.63 2.72 28.75
CA PRO A 64 0.06 1.52 28.28
C PRO A 64 -0.88 0.47 27.66
N GLY A 65 -2.14 0.41 28.13
CA GLY A 65 -3.17 -0.47 27.57
C GLY A 65 -3.55 -0.06 26.15
N ASP A 66 -3.82 1.23 25.95
CA ASP A 66 -4.14 1.81 24.64
C ASP A 66 -2.98 1.63 23.64
N ALA A 67 -1.74 1.83 24.10
CA ALA A 67 -0.55 1.64 23.28
C ALA A 67 -0.42 0.17 22.80
N ARG A 68 -0.71 -0.80 23.66
CA ARG A 68 -0.69 -2.24 23.31
C ARG A 68 -1.81 -2.60 22.34
N ILE A 69 -3.01 -2.06 22.57
CA ILE A 69 -4.15 -2.25 21.67
C ILE A 69 -3.79 -1.72 20.28
N GLU A 70 -3.32 -0.48 20.19
CA GLU A 70 -2.92 0.13 18.91
C GLU A 70 -1.75 -0.62 18.26
N ALA A 71 -0.79 -1.11 19.04
CA ALA A 71 0.33 -1.92 18.53
C ALA A 71 -0.09 -3.28 17.95
N SER A 72 -1.17 -3.86 18.47
CA SER A 72 -1.71 -5.14 18.01
C SER A 72 -2.51 -5.05 16.70
N ARG A 73 -2.86 -3.83 16.26
CA ARG A 73 -3.70 -3.63 15.08
C ARG A 73 -2.96 -3.95 13.77
N TRP A 74 -3.69 -4.52 12.83
CA TRP A 74 -3.17 -4.91 11.54
C TRP A 74 -2.77 -3.71 10.67
N ALA A 75 -1.70 -3.86 9.89
CA ALA A 75 -1.09 -2.77 9.11
C ALA A 75 -2.02 -2.11 8.07
N TRP A 76 -3.10 -2.81 7.68
CA TRP A 76 -4.11 -2.32 6.75
C TRP A 76 -5.29 -1.62 7.45
N ASP A 77 -5.35 -1.64 8.77
CA ASP A 77 -6.32 -0.92 9.58
C ASP A 77 -5.80 0.50 9.88
N ILE A 78 -6.12 1.43 8.99
CA ILE A 78 -5.56 2.79 8.96
C ILE A 78 -6.44 3.80 9.73
N HIS A 79 -7.61 3.37 10.21
CA HIS A 79 -8.50 4.27 10.92
C HIS A 79 -7.99 4.49 12.35
N PRO A 80 -7.84 5.73 12.83
CA PRO A 80 -7.52 5.95 14.24
C PRO A 80 -8.65 5.36 15.11
N SER A 81 -8.30 4.59 16.14
CA SER A 81 -9.30 4.11 17.09
C SER A 81 -9.92 5.33 17.80
N PRO A 82 -11.25 5.38 18.00
CA PRO A 82 -11.85 6.38 18.87
C PRO A 82 -11.19 6.26 20.24
N ARG A 83 -10.53 7.35 20.67
CA ARG A 83 -9.91 7.40 21.99
C ARG A 83 -11.01 7.14 23.03
N HIS A 84 -10.84 6.12 23.86
CA HIS A 84 -11.69 5.91 25.04
C HIS A 84 -11.34 7.00 26.06
N ALA A 85 -11.85 8.22 25.83
CA ALA A 85 -11.76 9.32 26.78
C ALA A 85 -12.72 9.13 27.97
N GLY A 86 -13.23 7.92 28.20
CA GLY A 86 -14.31 7.61 29.15
C GLY A 86 -13.87 7.20 30.56
N ASP A 87 -12.59 6.93 30.79
CA ASP A 87 -12.10 6.46 32.11
C ASP A 87 -11.43 7.57 32.95
N ARG A 88 -11.59 8.86 32.58
CA ARG A 88 -11.01 9.99 33.33
C ARG A 88 -11.94 10.65 34.36
N ASP A 89 -13.13 10.09 34.60
CA ASP A 89 -14.14 10.67 35.50
C ASP A 89 -14.53 9.78 36.70
N LEU A 90 -13.70 8.83 37.12
CA LEU A 90 -13.95 8.03 38.33
C LEU A 90 -12.73 7.99 39.25
N ASP A 91 -12.49 9.11 39.94
CA ASP A 91 -12.03 9.09 41.34
C ASP A 91 -12.74 10.24 42.08
N PRO A 92 -13.53 9.96 43.14
CA PRO A 92 -14.35 10.95 43.85
C PRO A 92 -13.55 12.01 44.63
#